data_AF-A0A5E4Z945-F1
#
_entry.id   AF-A0A5E4Z945-F1
#
_cell.length_a   1.000
_cell.length_b   1.000
_cell.length_c   1.000
_cell.angle_alpha   90.00
_cell.angle_beta   90.00
_cell.angle_gamma   90.00
#
_symmetry.space_group_name_H-M   'P 1'
#
loop_
_entity.id
_entity.type
_entity.pdbx_description
1 polymer ?
#
loop_
_entity_poly.entity_id
_entity_poly.type
_entity_poly.pdbx_seq_one_letter_code
_entity_poly.pdbx_strand_id
1 'polypeptide(L)'
;MKASQKRNPWWRLLKLLVITCVLLLVTIWCIAVYIRYPGKSGSCPDLTASELNVFLTRYFNRKRDTSFTVLPGAFESGSVDDRIWMVPVVHEGKDYFAMVDCHGGIELSGRR
;
A
#
# COMPACT_ATOMS: atom_id res chain seq x y z
N MET A 1 58.65 15.98 16.96
CA MET A 1 58.67 15.33 15.62
C MET A 1 57.28 14.75 15.35
N LYS A 2 56.50 15.29 14.41
CA LYS A 2 55.17 14.76 14.05
C LYS A 2 55.35 13.68 12.98
N ALA A 3 55.12 12.43 13.35
CA ALA A 3 55.12 11.31 12.40
C ALA A 3 53.96 11.52 11.41
N SER A 4 54.30 11.86 10.17
CA SER A 4 53.34 11.99 9.08
C SER A 4 52.87 10.59 8.70
N GLN A 5 51.72 10.19 9.24
CA GLN A 5 51.11 8.88 9.02
C GLN A 5 50.71 8.74 7.54
N LYS A 6 51.56 8.08 6.75
CA LYS A 6 51.32 7.68 5.35
C LYS A 6 50.04 6.82 5.32
N ARG A 7 48.89 7.42 5.02
CA ARG A 7 47.63 6.68 4.87
C ARG A 7 47.72 5.84 3.59
N ASN A 8 47.76 4.52 3.76
CA ASN A 8 47.79 3.56 2.66
C ASN A 8 46.61 3.80 1.70
N PRO A 9 46.86 3.97 0.38
CA PRO A 9 45.82 4.22 -0.62
C PRO A 9 44.82 3.05 -0.71
N TRP A 10 45.27 1.84 -0.40
CA TRP A 10 44.46 0.62 -0.27
C TRP A 10 43.33 0.75 0.76
N TRP A 11 43.54 1.53 1.82
CA TRP A 11 42.52 1.78 2.83
C TRP A 11 41.38 2.67 2.33
N ARG A 12 41.65 3.53 1.33
CA ARG A 12 40.61 4.33 0.66
C ARG A 12 39.80 3.46 -0.31
N LEU A 13 40.47 2.58 -1.05
CA LEU A 13 39.83 1.60 -1.94
C LEU A 13 38.92 0.62 -1.17
N LEU A 14 39.39 0.10 -0.04
CA LEU A 14 38.60 -0.78 0.82
C LEU A 14 37.33 -0.09 1.33
N LYS A 15 37.44 1.18 1.76
CA LYS A 15 36.29 1.97 2.21
C LYS A 15 35.26 2.19 1.11
N LEU A 16 35.71 2.51 -0.11
CA LEU A 16 34.83 2.68 -1.25
C LEU A 16 34.07 1.38 -1.57
N LEU A 17 34.76 0.24 -1.59
CA LEU A 17 34.14 -1.07 -1.80
C LEU A 17 33.04 -1.37 -0.76
N VAL A 18 33.33 -1.14 0.52
CA VAL A 18 32.36 -1.37 1.60
C VAL A 18 31.14 -0.45 1.45
N ILE A 19 31.35 0.84 1.15
CA ILE A 19 30.24 1.80 0.95
C ILE A 19 29.38 1.37 -0.25
N THR A 20 30.00 0.99 -1.36
CA THR A 20 29.27 0.53 -2.55
C THR A 20 28.48 -0.74 -2.28
N CYS A 21 29.04 -1.71 -1.55
CA CYS A 21 28.33 -2.92 -1.14
C CYS A 21 27.10 -2.60 -0.26
N VAL A 22 27.25 -1.70 0.71
CA VAL A 22 26.12 -1.28 1.57
C VAL A 22 25.02 -0.60 0.75
N LEU A 23 25.38 0.30 -0.16
CA LEU A 23 24.41 0.96 -1.04
C LEU A 23 23.66 -0.04 -1.93
N LEU A 24 24.37 -1.03 -2.48
CA LEU A 24 23.75 -2.11 -3.26
C LEU A 24 22.77 -2.96 -2.44
N LEU A 25 23.12 -3.30 -1.19
CA LEU A 25 22.21 -4.05 -0.33
C LEU A 25 20.94 -3.25 -0.01
N VAL A 26 21.08 -1.94 0.23
CA VAL A 26 19.94 -1.05 0.47
C VAL A 26 19.06 -0.95 -0.77
N THR A 27 19.62 -0.77 -1.97
CA THR A 27 18.83 -0.68 -3.20
C THR A 27 18.12 -1.99 -3.52
N ILE A 28 18.79 -3.15 -3.36
CA ILE A 28 18.16 -4.46 -3.52
C ILE A 28 16.99 -4.63 -2.54
N TRP A 29 17.16 -4.20 -1.29
CA TRP A 29 16.08 -4.27 -0.30
C TRP A 29 14.91 -3.36 -0.67
N CYS A 30 15.16 -2.12 -1.08
CA CYS A 30 14.13 -1.21 -1.57
C CYS A 30 13.37 -1.78 -2.78
N ILE A 31 14.08 -2.37 -3.74
CA ILE A 31 13.48 -3.02 -4.91
C ILE A 31 12.65 -4.24 -4.49
N ALA A 32 13.16 -5.08 -3.60
CA ALA A 32 12.44 -6.25 -3.09
C ALA A 32 11.15 -5.85 -2.35
N VAL A 33 11.20 -4.77 -1.56
CA VAL A 33 10.03 -4.19 -0.91
C VAL A 33 9.04 -3.63 -1.95
N TYR A 34 9.53 -2.94 -2.98
CA TYR A 34 8.69 -2.42 -4.06
C TYR A 34 7.98 -3.53 -4.87
N ILE A 35 8.72 -4.59 -5.24
CA ILE A 35 8.16 -5.74 -5.97
C ILE A 35 7.19 -6.53 -5.09
N ARG A 36 7.46 -6.67 -3.79
CA ARG A 36 6.59 -7.39 -2.86
C ARG A 36 5.34 -6.60 -2.47
N TYR A 37 5.39 -5.29 -2.58
CA TYR A 37 4.26 -4.38 -2.34
C TYR A 37 4.08 -3.45 -3.55
N PRO A 38 3.65 -3.99 -4.72
CA PRO A 38 3.33 -3.17 -5.88
C PRO A 38 2.04 -2.41 -5.55
N GLY A 39 2.16 -1.23 -4.94
CA GLY A 39 1.01 -0.44 -4.48
C GLY A 39 1.19 0.36 -3.19
N LYS A 40 2.41 0.79 -2.85
CA LYS A 40 2.63 1.74 -1.73
C LYS A 40 3.02 3.15 -2.16
N SER A 41 3.05 3.45 -3.45
CA SER A 41 3.32 4.79 -3.99
C SER A 41 2.28 5.16 -5.04
N GLY A 42 1.17 5.77 -4.59
CA GLY A 42 0.32 6.65 -5.40
C GLY A 42 -0.47 6.05 -6.57
N SER A 43 -0.48 4.74 -6.79
CA SER A 43 -1.29 4.13 -7.84
C SER A 43 -2.24 3.12 -7.23
N CYS A 44 -3.51 3.50 -7.15
CA CYS A 44 -4.60 2.60 -6.85
C CYS A 44 -4.55 1.48 -7.90
N PRO A 45 -4.50 0.20 -7.52
CA PRO A 45 -4.66 -0.86 -8.50
C PRO A 45 -5.97 -0.60 -9.26
N ASP A 46 -5.96 -0.78 -10.59
CA ASP A 46 -7.17 -0.73 -11.42
C ASP A 46 -8.06 -1.93 -11.04
N LEU A 47 -8.66 -1.83 -9.87
CA LEU A 47 -9.60 -2.81 -9.34
C LEU A 47 -10.90 -2.58 -10.07
N THR A 48 -11.36 -3.61 -10.74
CA THR A 48 -12.71 -3.63 -11.28
C THR A 48 -13.73 -3.65 -10.14
N ALA A 49 -14.94 -3.15 -10.40
CA ALA A 49 -16.04 -3.17 -9.43
C ALA A 49 -16.31 -4.58 -8.84
N SER A 50 -16.06 -5.63 -9.61
CA SER A 50 -16.19 -7.03 -9.17
C SER A 50 -15.10 -7.46 -8.19
N GLU A 51 -13.85 -7.06 -8.41
CA GLU A 51 -12.74 -7.36 -7.51
C GLU A 51 -12.90 -6.66 -6.16
N LEU A 52 -13.40 -5.41 -6.19
CA LEU A 52 -13.68 -4.64 -4.98
C LEU A 52 -14.76 -5.30 -4.11
N ASN A 53 -15.78 -5.88 -4.75
CA ASN A 53 -16.86 -6.59 -4.10
C ASN A 53 -16.36 -7.87 -3.39
N VAL A 54 -15.49 -8.63 -4.05
CA VAL A 54 -14.81 -9.80 -3.46
C VAL A 54 -13.91 -9.40 -2.29
N PHE A 55 -13.18 -8.28 -2.42
CA PHE A 55 -12.32 -7.75 -1.36
C PHE A 55 -13.11 -7.38 -0.11
N LEU A 56 -14.18 -6.59 -0.24
CA LEU A 56 -15.04 -6.19 0.88
C LEU A 56 -15.73 -7.38 1.53
N THR A 57 -16.24 -8.32 0.74
CA THR A 57 -16.84 -9.56 1.26
C THR A 57 -15.84 -10.33 2.13
N ARG A 58 -14.58 -10.47 1.69
CA ARG A 58 -13.53 -11.10 2.50
C ARG A 58 -13.20 -10.31 3.76
N TYR A 59 -13.18 -8.98 3.67
CA TYR A 59 -12.88 -8.09 4.80
C TYR A 59 -13.91 -8.25 5.93
N PHE A 60 -15.20 -8.12 5.61
CA PHE A 60 -16.28 -8.25 6.61
C PHE A 60 -16.37 -9.67 7.18
N ASN A 61 -16.18 -10.69 6.35
CA ASN A 61 -16.09 -12.08 6.81
C ASN A 61 -14.94 -12.30 7.80
N ARG A 62 -13.76 -11.69 7.56
CA ARG A 62 -12.60 -11.79 8.47
C ARG A 62 -12.84 -11.07 9.79
N LYS A 63 -13.59 -9.96 9.76
CA LYS A 63 -14.03 -9.22 10.96
C LYS A 63 -15.17 -9.92 11.71
N ARG A 64 -15.68 -11.05 11.20
CA ARG A 64 -16.85 -11.78 11.71
C ARG A 64 -18.12 -10.94 11.75
N ASP A 65 -18.23 -9.96 10.87
CA ASP A 65 -19.39 -9.10 10.80
C ASP A 65 -20.36 -9.62 9.73
N THR A 66 -21.21 -10.58 10.12
CA THR A 66 -22.13 -11.29 9.21
C THR A 66 -23.37 -10.47 8.83
N SER A 67 -23.53 -9.31 9.45
CA SER A 67 -24.64 -8.39 9.23
C SER A 67 -24.45 -7.53 7.97
N PHE A 68 -23.24 -7.53 7.40
CA PHE A 68 -22.90 -6.76 6.20
C PHE A 68 -23.18 -7.56 4.93
N THR A 69 -23.99 -6.98 4.04
CA THR A 69 -24.20 -7.47 2.68
C THR A 69 -23.65 -6.46 1.70
N VAL A 70 -22.72 -6.87 0.84
CA VAL A 70 -22.18 -5.99 -0.20
C VAL A 70 -23.08 -6.04 -1.42
N LEU A 71 -23.54 -4.87 -1.88
CA LEU A 71 -24.42 -4.75 -3.04
C LEU A 71 -23.60 -4.52 -4.32
N PRO A 72 -24.09 -4.97 -5.48
CA PRO A 72 -23.50 -4.61 -6.76
C PRO A 72 -23.65 -3.11 -7.02
N GLY A 73 -22.66 -2.50 -7.68
CA GLY A 73 -22.70 -1.08 -8.06
C GLY A 73 -21.62 -0.21 -7.42
N ALA A 74 -20.39 -0.73 -7.29
CA ALA A 74 -19.25 0.08 -6.90
C ALA A 74 -19.00 1.17 -7.96
N PHE A 75 -18.72 2.39 -7.50
CA PHE A 75 -18.33 3.50 -8.37
C PHE A 75 -17.16 4.26 -7.76
N GLU A 76 -16.34 4.84 -8.62
CA GLU A 76 -15.23 5.67 -8.21
C GLU A 76 -15.76 7.07 -7.87
N SER A 77 -15.33 7.60 -6.73
CA SER A 77 -15.63 8.96 -6.30
C SER A 77 -14.34 9.61 -5.81
N GLY A 78 -13.90 10.65 -6.49
CA GLY A 78 -12.66 11.34 -6.12
C GLY A 78 -11.96 11.99 -7.30
N SER A 79 -10.88 12.71 -6.99
CA SER A 79 -9.92 13.18 -7.99
C SER A 79 -8.93 12.06 -8.31
N VAL A 80 -8.16 12.17 -9.40
CA VAL A 80 -7.21 11.14 -9.87
C VAL A 80 -6.21 10.70 -8.80
N ASP A 81 -5.90 11.57 -7.84
CA ASP A 81 -4.93 11.33 -6.76
C ASP A 81 -5.55 10.68 -5.51
N ASP A 82 -6.87 10.82 -5.33
CA ASP A 82 -7.64 10.30 -4.19
C ASP A 82 -8.72 9.34 -4.69
N ARG A 83 -8.37 8.29 -5.45
CA ARG A 83 -9.37 7.35 -5.98
C ARG A 83 -10.02 6.59 -4.82
N ILE A 84 -11.13 7.10 -4.32
CA ILE A 84 -11.94 6.43 -3.31
C ILE A 84 -13.03 5.66 -4.04
N TRP A 85 -13.10 4.36 -3.79
CA TRP A 85 -14.18 3.55 -4.31
C TRP A 85 -15.33 3.55 -3.32
N MET A 86 -16.52 3.95 -3.77
CA MET A 86 -17.73 3.85 -2.98
C MET A 86 -18.45 2.56 -3.36
N VAL A 87 -18.70 1.71 -2.38
CA VAL A 87 -19.45 0.47 -2.57
C VAL A 87 -20.69 0.48 -1.70
N PRO A 88 -21.88 0.29 -2.28
CA PRO A 88 -23.10 0.17 -1.50
C PRO A 88 -23.06 -1.10 -0.66
N VAL A 89 -23.34 -0.97 0.64
CA VAL A 89 -23.42 -2.08 1.59
C VAL A 89 -24.66 -1.93 2.46
N VAL A 90 -25.26 -3.03 2.86
CA VAL A 90 -26.38 -3.08 3.80
C VAL A 90 -25.90 -3.64 5.12
N HIS A 91 -26.19 -2.96 6.21
CA HIS A 91 -25.89 -3.41 7.58
C HIS A 91 -27.12 -3.23 8.44
N GLU A 92 -27.62 -4.32 9.03
CA GLU A 92 -28.82 -4.32 9.88
C GLU A 92 -30.06 -3.67 9.21
N GLY A 93 -30.22 -3.88 7.90
CA GLY A 93 -31.33 -3.33 7.13
C GLY A 93 -31.23 -1.83 6.80
N LYS A 94 -30.07 -1.21 7.05
CA LYS A 94 -29.77 0.17 6.65
C LYS A 94 -28.72 0.20 5.55
N ASP A 95 -28.87 1.14 4.62
CA ASP A 95 -27.94 1.35 3.52
C ASP A 95 -26.76 2.25 3.94
N TYR A 96 -25.55 1.81 3.63
CA TYR A 96 -24.32 2.55 3.82
C TYR A 96 -23.49 2.54 2.53
N PHE A 97 -22.50 3.41 2.48
CA PHE A 97 -21.41 3.31 1.52
C PHE A 97 -20.12 2.95 2.25
N ALA A 98 -19.51 1.85 1.85
CA ALA A 98 -18.13 1.54 2.19
C ALA A 98 -17.22 2.34 1.26
N MET A 99 -16.49 3.29 1.82
CA MET A 99 -15.44 4.04 1.16
C MET A 99 -14.16 3.23 1.27
N VAL A 100 -13.61 2.81 0.14
CA VAL A 100 -12.38 2.03 0.06
C VAL A 100 -11.30 2.92 -0.54
N ASP A 101 -10.27 3.21 0.23
CA ASP A 101 -9.11 3.96 -0.25
C ASP A 101 -8.15 3.05 -1.04
N CYS A 102 -7.21 3.67 -1.75
CA CYS A 102 -6.19 2.97 -2.54
C CYS A 102 -5.19 2.18 -1.69
N HIS A 103 -5.17 2.39 -0.38
CA HIS A 103 -4.31 1.71 0.59
C HIS A 103 -5.02 0.53 1.29
N GLY A 104 -6.28 0.26 0.96
CA GLY A 104 -7.11 -0.79 1.56
C GLY A 104 -7.74 -0.41 2.91
N GLY A 105 -7.70 0.88 3.27
CA GLY A 105 -8.54 1.46 4.32
C GLY A 105 -10.01 1.42 3.90
N ILE A 106 -10.87 1.05 4.85
CA ILE A 106 -12.32 0.98 4.64
C ILE A 106 -12.98 1.84 5.71
N GLU A 107 -13.74 2.84 5.28
CA GLU A 107 -14.58 3.68 6.13
C GLU A 107 -16.05 3.50 5.75
N LEU A 108 -16.94 3.49 6.74
CA LEU A 108 -18.38 3.40 6.51
C LEU A 108 -19.00 4.78 6.61
N SER A 109 -19.57 5.26 5.52
CA SER A 109 -20.36 6.49 5.47
C SER A 109 -21.84 6.14 5.46
N GLY A 110 -22.59 6.68 6.41
CA GLY A 110 -24.04 6.51 6.50
C GLY A 110 -24.75 7.24 5.35
N ARG A 111 -25.69 6.56 4.70
CA ARG A 111 -26.64 7.22 3.80
C ARG A 111 -27.71 7.88 4.68
N ARG A 112 -27.88 9.20 4.58
CA ARG A 112 -29.05 9.91 5.15
C ARG A 112 -30.30 9.54 4.39
#